data_AF-A0A9D1QXG9-F1
#
_entry.id   AF-A0A9D1QXG9-F1
#
_cell.length_a   1.000
_cell.length_b   1.000
_cell.length_c   1.000
_cell.angle_alpha   90.00
_cell.angle_beta   90.00
_cell.angle_gamma   90.00
#
_symmetry.space_group_name_H-M   'P 1'
#
loop_
_entity.id
_entity.type
_entity.pdbx_description
1 polymer ?
#
loop_
_entity_poly.entity_id
_entity_poly.type
_entity_poly.pdbx_seq_one_letter_code
_entity_poly.pdbx_strand_id
1 'polypeptide(L)'
;MDSLCLSAFVESVQKGILPPIDVYDTATWMAVTALSEQSIALGGAPVPFPDFTHGAWVCREPGPVSRYSLDDVHTALFGSGTEEEP
;
A
#
# COMPACT_ATOMS: atom_id res chain seq x y z
N MET A 1 10.11 2.01 9.75
CA MET A 1 8.97 1.08 9.64
C MET A 1 8.63 0.59 11.02
N ASP A 2 7.35 0.59 11.40
CA ASP A 2 6.90 0.17 12.73
C ASP A 2 6.51 -1.32 12.77
N SER A 3 6.06 -1.78 13.93
CA SER A 3 5.68 -3.17 14.16
C SER A 3 4.46 -3.60 13.36
N LEU A 4 3.54 -2.69 13.04
CA LEU A 4 2.33 -3.00 12.26
C LEU A 4 2.70 -3.28 10.80
N CYS A 5 3.53 -2.42 10.20
CA CYS A 5 4.00 -2.61 8.83
C CYS A 5 4.82 -3.90 8.69
N LEU A 6 5.71 -4.20 9.64
CA LEU A 6 6.50 -5.44 9.62
C LEU A 6 5.61 -6.68 9.76
N SER A 7 4.62 -6.63 10.65
CA SER A 7 3.68 -7.75 10.84
C SER A 7 2.83 -7.98 9.60
N ALA A 8 2.36 -6.90 8.96
CA ALA A 8 1.62 -6.96 7.70
C ALA A 8 2.42 -7.64 6.59
N PHE A 9 3.70 -7.27 6.45
CA PHE A 9 4.60 -7.89 5.47
C PHE A 9 4.81 -9.38 5.76
N VAL A 10 5.14 -9.73 7.00
CA VAL A 10 5.36 -11.13 7.39
C VAL A 10 4.11 -11.98 7.19
N GLU A 11 2.93 -11.48 7.59
CA GLU A 11 1.65 -12.18 7.37
C GLU A 11 1.37 -12.40 5.88
N SER A 12 1.64 -11.40 5.05
CA SER A 12 1.42 -11.49 3.60
C SER A 12 2.31 -12.57 2.97
N VAL A 13 3.58 -12.64 3.38
CA VAL A 13 4.52 -13.68 2.95
C VAL A 13 4.06 -15.07 3.43
N GLN A 14 3.64 -15.20 4.68
CA GLN A 14 3.18 -16.48 5.23
C GLN A 14 1.92 -17.01 4.53
N LYS A 15 0.99 -16.12 4.15
CA LYS A 15 -0.27 -16.47 3.49
C LYS A 15 -0.16 -16.53 1.96
N GLY A 16 0.94 -16.06 1.37
CA GLY A 16 1.10 -15.97 -0.08
C GLY A 16 0.14 -14.98 -0.75
N ILE A 17 -0.23 -13.92 -0.03
CA ILE A 17 -1.10 -12.85 -0.53
C ILE A 17 -0.29 -11.60 -0.86
N LEU A 18 -0.88 -10.69 -1.65
CA LEU A 18 -0.28 -9.39 -1.91
C LEU A 18 -0.10 -8.60 -0.60
N PRO A 19 1.07 -7.99 -0.36
CA PRO A 19 1.23 -7.07 0.75
C PRO A 19 0.34 -5.84 0.56
N PRO A 20 -0.07 -5.15 1.65
CA PRO A 20 -0.94 -3.99 1.53
C PRO A 20 -0.33 -2.81 0.76
N ILE A 21 1.00 -2.73 0.71
CA ILE A 21 1.76 -1.79 -0.12
C ILE A 21 2.62 -2.63 -1.06
N ASP A 22 2.42 -2.48 -2.37
CA ASP A 22 3.12 -3.27 -3.38
C ASP A 22 4.35 -2.55 -3.99
N VAL A 23 4.98 -3.21 -4.95
CA VAL A 23 6.18 -2.68 -5.63
C VAL A 23 5.89 -1.44 -6.47
N TYR A 24 4.68 -1.30 -7.01
CA TYR A 24 4.30 -0.17 -7.86
C TYR A 24 3.98 1.06 -7.03
N ASP A 25 3.35 0.86 -5.86
CA ASP A 25 3.13 1.91 -4.87
C ASP A 25 4.48 2.50 -4.43
N THR A 26 5.43 1.64 -4.05
CA THR A 26 6.78 2.08 -3.64
C THR A 26 7.57 2.71 -4.78
N ALA A 27 7.53 2.16 -6.01
CA ALA A 27 8.19 2.77 -7.17
C ALA A 27 7.65 4.17 -7.46
N THR A 28 6.34 4.37 -7.33
CA THR A 28 5.69 5.67 -7.49
C THR A 28 6.17 6.67 -6.44
N TRP A 29 6.31 6.25 -5.18
CA TRP A 29 6.86 7.11 -4.12
C TRP A 29 8.33 7.45 -4.35
N MET A 30 9.15 6.48 -4.78
CA MET A 30 10.56 6.71 -5.06
C MET A 30 10.77 7.65 -6.26
N ALA A 31 9.87 7.63 -7.25
CA ALA A 31 9.92 8.55 -8.38
C ALA A 31 9.78 10.02 -7.98
N VAL A 32 9.11 10.32 -6.85
CA VAL A 32 8.94 11.70 -6.35
C VAL A 32 10.28 12.41 -6.21
N THR A 33 11.31 11.76 -5.66
CA THR A 33 12.63 12.39 -5.45
C THR A 33 13.24 12.82 -6.77
N ALA A 34 13.36 11.91 -7.74
CA ALA A 34 13.98 12.19 -9.03
C ALA A 34 13.18 13.22 -9.86
N LEU A 35 11.85 13.10 -9.86
CA LEU A 35 10.98 14.04 -10.58
C LEU A 35 10.97 15.43 -9.94
N SER A 36 11.13 15.52 -8.62
CA SER A 36 11.27 16.80 -7.93
C SER A 36 12.57 17.50 -8.32
N GLU A 37 13.69 16.77 -8.37
CA GLU A 37 14.97 17.30 -8.84
C GLU A 37 14.87 17.82 -10.29
N GLN A 38 14.20 17.05 -11.16
CA GLN A 38 13.95 17.46 -12.54
C GLN A 38 13.05 18.69 -12.62
N SER A 39 12.00 18.77 -11.80
CA SER A 39 11.10 19.94 -11.75
C SER A 39 11.86 21.19 -11.34
N ILE A 40 12.71 21.11 -10.30
CA ILE A 40 13.56 22.21 -9.86
C ILE A 40 14.49 22.68 -10.99
N ALA A 41 15.14 21.74 -11.70
CA ALA A 41 16.00 22.05 -12.84
C ALA A 41 15.25 22.75 -14.00
N LEU A 42 13.95 22.50 -14.14
CA LEU A 42 13.06 23.13 -15.12
C LEU A 42 12.36 24.39 -14.60
N GLY A 43 12.83 24.97 -13.49
CA GLY A 43 12.26 26.21 -12.92
C GLY A 43 10.93 26.00 -12.20
N GLY A 44 10.70 24.81 -11.65
CA GLY A 44 9.45 24.44 -10.98
C GLY A 44 8.34 24.01 -11.94
N ALA A 45 8.68 23.65 -13.18
CA ALA A 45 7.70 23.17 -14.15
C ALA A 45 7.11 21.81 -13.72
N PRO A 46 5.83 21.53 -14.02
CA PRO A 46 5.26 20.19 -13.85
C PRO A 46 6.01 19.14 -14.68
N VAL A 47 6.29 17.99 -14.09
CA VAL A 47 6.94 16.85 -14.74
C VAL A 47 5.98 15.65 -14.70
N PRO A 48 5.75 14.94 -15.83
CA PRO A 48 4.85 13.80 -15.86
C PRO A 48 5.39 12.63 -15.02
N PHE A 49 4.50 11.99 -14.27
CA PHE A 49 4.82 10.75 -13.56
C PHE A 49 4.82 9.55 -14.51
N PRO A 50 5.80 8.63 -14.39
CA PRO A 50 5.75 7.36 -15.08
C PRO A 50 4.67 6.46 -14.48
N ASP A 51 3.90 5.80 -15.35
CA ASP A 51 2.96 4.77 -14.93
C ASP A 51 3.66 3.40 -14.88
N PHE A 52 4.09 3.00 -13.68
CA PHE A 52 4.77 1.72 -13.47
C PHE A 52 3.83 0.50 -13.62
N THR A 53 2.51 0.72 -13.59
CA THR A 53 1.49 -0.34 -13.70
C THR A 53 1.01 -0.56 -15.13
N HIS A 54 1.46 0.27 -16.09
CA HIS A 54 0.99 0.25 -17.48
C HIS A 54 -0.54 0.31 -17.61
N GLY A 55 -1.18 1.20 -16.84
CA GLY A 55 -2.62 1.43 -16.85
C GLY A 55 -3.43 0.50 -15.92
N ALA A 56 -2.80 -0.51 -15.32
CA ALA A 56 -3.51 -1.46 -14.46
C ALA A 56 -4.08 -0.81 -13.18
N TRP A 57 -3.54 0.33 -12.74
CA TRP A 57 -4.07 1.08 -11.60
C TRP A 57 -5.54 1.51 -11.76
N VAL A 58 -6.05 1.66 -12.98
CA VAL A 58 -7.44 2.08 -13.27
C VAL A 58 -8.45 1.00 -12.87
N CYS A 59 -8.07 -0.27 -13.07
CA CYS A 59 -8.90 -1.44 -12.80
C CYS A 59 -8.21 -2.36 -11.79
N ARG A 60 -7.65 -1.78 -10.70
CA ARG A 60 -6.96 -2.54 -9.65
C ARG A 60 -7.95 -3.46 -8.95
N GLU A 61 -7.59 -4.73 -8.81
CA GLU A 61 -8.38 -5.68 -8.00
C GLU A 61 -8.36 -5.25 -6.52
N PRO A 62 -9.44 -5.50 -5.77
CA PRO A 62 -9.46 -5.21 -4.34
C PRO A 62 -8.32 -5.91 -3.60
N GLY A 63 -7.76 -5.24 -2.58
CA GLY A 63 -6.74 -5.82 -1.73
C GLY A 63 -7.20 -7.12 -1.04
N PRO A 64 -6.27 -8.01 -0.67
CA PRO A 64 -6.61 -9.26 -0.01
C PRO A 64 -7.18 -9.04 1.40
N VAL A 65 -8.12 -9.89 1.78
CA VAL A 65 -8.73 -9.89 3.13
C VAL A 65 -7.65 -10.22 4.16
N SER A 66 -7.21 -9.22 4.92
CA SER A 66 -6.18 -9.36 5.95
C SER A 66 -6.42 -8.42 7.11
N ARG A 67 -5.78 -8.71 8.26
CA ARG A 67 -5.83 -7.83 9.43
C ARG A 67 -5.24 -6.45 9.15
N TYR A 68 -4.35 -6.39 8.15
CA TYR A 68 -3.56 -5.22 7.79
C TYR A 68 -4.01 -4.61 6.46
N SER A 69 -5.24 -4.90 6.02
CA SER A 69 -5.82 -4.29 4.82
C SER A 69 -5.88 -2.77 4.97
N LEU A 70 -5.54 -2.06 3.90
CA LEU A 70 -5.62 -0.59 3.85
C LEU A 70 -6.95 -0.10 3.28
N ASP A 71 -7.63 -0.93 2.48
CA ASP A 71 -8.86 -0.56 1.79
C ASP A 71 -10.10 -0.69 2.67
N ASP A 72 -10.11 -1.65 3.60
CA ASP A 72 -11.27 -1.95 4.45
C ASP A 72 -10.87 -2.58 5.80
N VAL A 73 -11.72 -2.43 6.81
CA VAL A 73 -11.54 -3.01 8.15
C VAL A 73 -12.34 -4.32 8.26
N HIS A 74 -11.65 -5.45 8.12
CA HIS A 74 -12.26 -6.77 8.25
C HIS A 74 -12.49 -7.17 9.71
N THR A 75 -13.56 -6.66 10.33
CA THR A 75 -13.90 -6.85 11.75
C THR A 75 -13.95 -8.32 12.19
N ALA A 76 -14.32 -9.24 11.30
CA ALA A 76 -14.32 -10.68 11.57
C ALA A 76 -12.94 -11.25 11.95
N LEU A 77 -11.84 -10.61 11.54
CA LEU A 77 -10.45 -11.06 11.82
C LEU A 77 -9.91 -10.62 13.19
N PHE A 78 -10.65 -9.77 13.90
CA PHE A 78 -10.26 -9.25 15.21
C PHE A 78 -10.99 -9.95 16.37
N GLY A 79 -11.88 -10.91 16.06
CA GLY A 79 -12.74 -11.58 17.04
C GLY A 79 -13.86 -10.64 17.50
N SER A 80 -15.12 -11.11 17.45
CA SER A 80 -16.18 -10.45 18.19
C SER A 80 -15.86 -10.63 19.67
N GLY A 81 -15.51 -9.54 20.36
CA GLY A 81 -15.60 -9.51 21.81
C GLY A 81 -17.07 -9.71 22.20
N THR A 82 -17.47 -10.95 22.43
CA THR A 82 -18.51 -11.19 23.43
C THR A 82 -17.84 -10.93 24.77
N GLU A 83 -17.87 -9.69 25.22
CA GLU A 83 -17.86 -9.38 26.63
C GLU A 83 -19.13 -10.02 27.22
N GLU A 84 -19.04 -11.30 27.59
CA GLU A 84 -19.84 -11.82 28.70
C GLU A 84 -19.24 -11.21 29.96
N GLU A 85 -19.71 -10.02 30.35
CA GLU A 85 -19.56 -9.56 31.73
C GLU A 85 -20.44 -10.40 32.66
N PRO A 86 -19.94 -10.80 33.85
CA PRO A 86 -20.76 -11.42 34.90
C PRO A 86 -21.70 -10.44 35.61
#